data_AF-D4D554-F1
#
_entry.id   AF-D4D554-F1
#
_cell.length_a   1.000
_cell.length_b   1.000
_cell.length_c   1.000
_cell.angle_alpha   90.00
_cell.angle_beta   90.00
_cell.angle_gamma   90.00
#
_symmetry.space_group_name_H-M   'P 1'
#
loop_
_entity.id
_entity.type
_entity.pdbx_description
1 polymer ?
#
loop_
_entity_poly.entity_id
_entity_poly.type
_entity_poly.pdbx_seq_one_letter_code
_entity_poly.pdbx_strand_id
1 'polypeptide(L)'
;MYREGAPPFTAKADIGGQLFRKFRTFKPDEKPWAKYGRVNDWNVDLVPKLLMSNGELTNILVSTEVTKYLDFRQIAGSYVQQGDGPKATVAKVPSDAGEALRSSLMGMFEKRRAKKFLEWVGEFNEQNPSTHQGLNMATCTMKDVYDKFSLETTTRDFVGHSMALYQSDDYISESGKAAETINRIRLYVNSMARYGKSPYIYPLYGLGELPQGFARLSAIHGGTYMLNANVDEVLYENGKVSGIKATMKERGEPGEGFTFTTKTKKIIADPSYFPQKTKVVGHLLKAICILNHPIDKTDDSDSLQLIIPQSQVGRKHDIYIAMVSSAHNVCPKGYYIAIVSTIAEGEANHHLELKPGLDHLGKIEEMFMGPPIPLYEPLEDGKSDNIYISKSYDSTSHFETTTDDVRDIYERCEGHKLVVEGLKEGETLVGEDQ
;
A
#
# COMPACT_ATOMS: atom_id res chain seq x y z
N MET A 1 29.13 14.58 -12.26
CA MET A 1 28.52 13.38 -12.88
C MET A 1 27.05 13.40 -12.49
N TYR A 2 26.17 13.78 -13.43
CA TYR A 2 24.74 13.71 -13.21
C TYR A 2 24.34 12.27 -12.92
N ARG A 3 23.73 11.98 -11.76
CA ARG A 3 22.99 10.74 -11.57
C ARG A 3 21.66 10.88 -12.32
N GLU A 4 21.70 10.63 -13.62
CA GLU A 4 20.51 10.16 -14.34
C GLU A 4 20.08 8.85 -13.67
N GLY A 5 18.92 8.81 -13.01
CA GLY A 5 18.39 7.54 -12.49
C GLY A 5 17.32 7.61 -11.41
N ALA A 6 17.27 8.67 -10.60
CA ALA A 6 16.21 8.81 -9.61
C ALA A 6 15.41 10.08 -9.89
N PRO A 7 14.21 10.02 -10.50
CA PRO A 7 13.30 11.14 -10.37
C PRO A 7 13.05 11.37 -8.87
N PRO A 8 12.90 12.62 -8.41
CA PRO A 8 12.37 12.88 -7.07
C PRO A 8 11.10 12.03 -6.91
N PHE A 9 10.88 11.44 -5.74
CA PHE A 9 9.68 10.67 -5.42
C PHE A 9 8.45 11.55 -5.64
N THR A 10 7.95 11.60 -6.88
CA THR A 10 6.65 12.15 -7.20
C THR A 10 5.69 11.01 -6.92
N ALA A 11 4.97 11.09 -5.80
CA ALA A 11 3.92 10.13 -5.45
C ALA A 11 2.92 9.92 -6.61
N LYS A 12 2.78 10.97 -7.44
CA LYS A 12 1.83 11.10 -8.53
C LYS A 12 2.52 11.59 -9.80
N ALA A 13 2.16 10.99 -10.92
CA ALA A 13 2.66 11.30 -12.25
C ALA A 13 1.54 11.61 -13.22
N ASP A 14 1.75 12.59 -14.09
CA ASP A 14 0.88 12.81 -15.23
C ASP A 14 1.25 11.86 -16.39
N ILE A 15 0.31 11.64 -17.30
CA ILE A 15 0.49 10.72 -18.42
C ILE A 15 1.57 11.21 -19.41
N GLY A 16 1.64 12.52 -19.71
CA GLY A 16 2.43 13.04 -20.83
C GLY A 16 3.88 13.42 -20.49
N GLY A 17 4.05 14.26 -19.48
CA GLY A 17 5.34 14.78 -19.01
C GLY A 17 6.14 13.81 -18.16
N GLN A 18 5.50 12.81 -17.54
CA GLN A 18 6.18 11.90 -16.62
C GLN A 18 6.14 10.44 -17.07
N LEU A 19 4.95 9.84 -17.31
CA LEU A 19 4.88 8.42 -17.67
C LEU A 19 5.40 8.15 -19.08
N PHE A 20 4.81 8.74 -20.13
CA PHE A 20 5.26 8.49 -21.50
C PHE A 20 6.74 8.82 -21.69
N ARG A 21 7.22 9.97 -21.18
CA ARG A 21 8.64 10.34 -21.27
C ARG A 21 9.58 9.39 -20.53
N LYS A 22 9.13 8.78 -19.43
CA LYS A 22 9.95 7.85 -18.65
C LYS A 22 10.02 6.45 -19.27
N PHE A 23 8.93 5.99 -19.88
CA PHE A 23 8.77 4.60 -20.30
C PHE A 23 8.76 4.41 -21.82
N ARG A 24 8.79 5.48 -22.61
CA ARG A 24 8.75 5.45 -24.08
C ARG A 24 9.78 6.40 -24.69
N THR A 25 10.27 6.00 -25.84
CA THR A 25 11.05 6.86 -26.74
C THR A 25 10.16 7.25 -27.91
N PHE A 26 10.04 8.55 -28.16
CA PHE A 26 9.25 9.11 -29.25
C PHE A 26 9.92 10.40 -29.75
N LYS A 27 9.50 10.88 -30.92
CA LYS A 27 10.10 12.09 -31.52
C LYS A 27 9.71 13.34 -30.73
N PRO A 28 10.54 14.41 -30.67
CA PRO A 28 10.26 15.59 -29.84
C PRO A 28 8.91 16.29 -30.09
N ASP A 29 8.41 16.23 -31.33
CA ASP A 29 7.13 16.78 -31.78
C ASP A 29 5.95 15.82 -31.57
N GLU A 30 6.21 14.55 -31.30
CA GLU A 30 5.21 13.54 -31.08
C GLU A 30 4.62 13.65 -29.67
N LYS A 31 3.29 13.60 -29.58
CA LYS A 31 2.53 13.63 -28.33
C LYS A 31 1.68 12.36 -28.24
N PRO A 32 2.27 11.18 -28.04
CA PRO A 32 1.53 9.91 -28.02
C PRO A 32 0.44 9.87 -26.94
N TRP A 33 0.55 10.70 -25.91
CA TRP A 33 -0.47 10.85 -24.87
C TRP A 33 -1.71 11.66 -25.29
N ALA A 34 -1.67 12.40 -26.40
CA ALA A 34 -2.75 13.31 -26.79
C ALA A 34 -4.09 12.60 -27.02
N LYS A 35 -4.07 11.31 -27.38
CA LYS A 35 -5.27 10.46 -27.53
C LYS A 35 -6.00 10.18 -26.20
N TYR A 36 -5.35 10.37 -25.06
CA TYR A 36 -5.90 10.08 -23.73
C TYR A 36 -6.48 11.33 -23.03
N GLY A 37 -6.71 12.42 -23.77
CA GLY A 37 -7.29 13.65 -23.23
C GLY A 37 -6.26 14.61 -22.62
N ARG A 38 -6.71 15.46 -21.69
CA ARG A 38 -5.88 16.51 -21.09
C ARG A 38 -4.94 15.91 -20.04
N VAL A 39 -3.68 16.29 -20.08
CA VAL A 39 -2.64 15.77 -19.17
C VAL A 39 -2.97 16.03 -17.70
N ASN A 40 -3.56 17.19 -17.38
CA ASN A 40 -3.89 17.58 -15.99
C ASN A 40 -5.04 16.79 -15.37
N ASP A 41 -5.79 16.03 -16.18
CA ASP A 41 -6.85 15.15 -15.68
C ASP A 41 -6.27 13.80 -15.20
N TRP A 42 -4.96 13.56 -15.41
CA TRP A 42 -4.27 12.33 -15.04
C TRP A 42 -3.42 12.54 -13.78
N ASN A 43 -3.76 11.79 -12.75
CA ASN A 43 -3.11 11.79 -11.45
C ASN A 43 -2.72 10.34 -11.11
N VAL A 44 -1.70 9.82 -11.78
CA VAL A 44 -1.35 8.40 -11.73
C VAL A 44 -0.36 8.13 -10.60
N ASP A 45 -0.75 7.32 -9.62
CA ASP A 45 0.18 6.93 -8.57
C ASP A 45 1.29 6.03 -9.10
N LEU A 46 2.52 6.31 -8.67
CA LEU A 46 3.64 5.42 -8.95
C LEU A 46 3.63 4.20 -8.04
N VAL A 47 3.01 4.25 -6.88
CA VAL A 47 2.88 3.11 -5.96
C VAL A 47 1.46 3.15 -5.39
N PRO A 48 0.50 2.39 -5.95
CA PRO A 48 -0.87 2.41 -5.46
C PRO A 48 -0.97 1.65 -4.16
N LYS A 49 -1.59 2.31 -3.19
CA LYS A 49 -1.87 1.81 -1.87
C LYS A 49 -3.27 2.30 -1.50
N LEU A 50 -4.09 1.40 -1.02
CA LEU A 50 -5.42 1.67 -0.51
C LEU A 50 -5.34 1.85 1.00
N LEU A 51 -6.20 2.71 1.55
CA LEU A 51 -6.25 2.95 2.99
C LEU A 51 -7.34 2.06 3.57
N MET A 52 -7.00 1.27 4.58
CA MET A 52 -8.02 0.53 5.33
C MET A 52 -8.82 1.52 6.18
N SER A 53 -10.14 1.45 6.11
CA SER A 53 -11.03 2.48 6.66
C SER A 53 -10.96 2.62 8.18
N ASN A 54 -10.63 1.54 8.90
CA ASN A 54 -10.33 1.59 10.35
C ASN A 54 -8.84 1.38 10.64
N GLY A 55 -8.00 1.38 9.60
CA GLY A 55 -6.57 1.20 9.71
C GLY A 55 -5.89 2.35 10.43
N GLU A 56 -4.65 2.10 10.86
CA GLU A 56 -3.90 3.05 11.68
C GLU A 56 -3.61 4.37 10.95
N LEU A 57 -3.32 4.33 9.65
CA LEU A 57 -3.13 5.55 8.86
C LEU A 57 -4.39 6.43 8.87
N THR A 58 -5.56 5.82 8.77
CA THR A 58 -6.84 6.52 8.81
C THR A 58 -7.06 7.18 10.18
N ASN A 59 -6.73 6.46 11.25
CA ASN A 59 -6.75 6.97 12.62
C ASN A 59 -5.80 8.17 12.80
N ILE A 60 -4.58 8.10 12.26
CA ILE A 60 -3.60 9.20 12.27
C ILE A 60 -4.16 10.42 11.51
N LEU A 61 -4.72 10.22 10.32
CA LEU A 61 -5.29 11.30 9.50
C LEU A 61 -6.43 12.04 10.23
N VAL A 62 -7.30 11.30 10.92
CA VAL A 62 -8.38 11.87 11.74
C VAL A 62 -7.83 12.65 12.92
N SER A 63 -6.96 12.03 13.73
CA SER A 63 -6.39 12.63 14.94
C SER A 63 -5.58 13.89 14.65
N THR A 64 -4.88 13.91 13.51
CA THR A 64 -4.09 15.07 13.06
C THR A 64 -4.91 16.12 12.31
N GLU A 65 -6.21 15.91 12.14
CA GLU A 65 -7.13 16.78 11.39
C GLU A 65 -6.73 17.02 9.91
N VAL A 66 -5.87 16.17 9.35
CA VAL A 66 -5.45 16.25 7.93
C VAL A 66 -6.63 15.94 7.00
N THR A 67 -7.62 15.19 7.48
CA THR A 67 -8.87 14.91 6.77
C THR A 67 -9.64 16.17 6.36
N LYS A 68 -9.41 17.32 7.00
CA LYS A 68 -10.00 18.61 6.58
C LYS A 68 -9.52 19.08 5.20
N TYR A 69 -8.44 18.49 4.68
CA TYR A 69 -7.83 18.84 3.41
C TYR A 69 -7.94 17.73 2.37
N LEU A 70 -8.56 16.60 2.72
CA LEU A 70 -8.58 15.39 1.90
C LEU A 70 -9.99 14.85 1.82
N ASP A 71 -10.48 14.69 0.60
CA ASP A 71 -11.72 13.99 0.33
C ASP A 71 -11.41 12.52 0.00
N PHE A 72 -12.10 11.59 0.66
CA PHE A 72 -11.95 10.16 0.42
C PHE A 72 -13.19 9.60 -0.27
N ARG A 73 -12.95 8.68 -1.20
CA ARG A 73 -13.99 7.83 -1.78
C ARG A 73 -13.76 6.38 -1.40
N GLN A 74 -14.83 5.66 -1.18
CA GLN A 74 -14.77 4.23 -0.94
C GLN A 74 -14.41 3.48 -2.23
N ILE A 75 -13.55 2.47 -2.10
CA ILE A 75 -13.27 1.53 -3.19
C ILE A 75 -14.48 0.59 -3.37
N ALA A 76 -14.90 0.34 -4.61
CA ALA A 76 -16.17 -0.35 -4.89
C ALA A 76 -16.15 -1.87 -4.60
N GLY A 77 -14.98 -2.51 -4.54
CA GLY A 77 -14.89 -3.91 -4.16
C GLY A 77 -13.51 -4.42 -3.78
N SER A 78 -13.49 -5.49 -3.01
CA SER A 78 -12.31 -6.29 -2.68
C SER A 78 -12.53 -7.71 -3.16
N TYR A 79 -11.68 -8.19 -4.05
CA TYR A 79 -11.81 -9.47 -4.74
C TYR A 79 -10.59 -10.35 -4.47
N VAL A 80 -10.80 -11.66 -4.54
CA VAL A 80 -9.75 -12.67 -4.47
C VAL A 80 -9.93 -13.68 -5.59
N GLN A 81 -8.81 -14.13 -6.16
CA GLN A 81 -8.78 -15.24 -7.10
C GLN A 81 -8.67 -16.59 -6.38
N GLN A 82 -9.46 -17.57 -6.82
CA GLN A 82 -9.33 -18.97 -6.45
C GLN A 82 -9.27 -19.86 -7.69
N GLY A 83 -8.31 -20.78 -7.71
CA GLY A 83 -7.90 -21.57 -8.87
C GLY A 83 -6.93 -20.82 -9.78
N ASP A 84 -6.44 -21.54 -10.80
CA ASP A 84 -5.49 -21.02 -11.80
C ASP A 84 -6.13 -20.95 -13.20
N GLY A 85 -5.57 -20.09 -14.04
CA GLY A 85 -5.86 -20.00 -15.47
C GLY A 85 -7.25 -19.45 -15.81
N PRO A 86 -7.75 -19.68 -17.04
CA PRO A 86 -8.99 -19.07 -17.55
C PRO A 86 -10.27 -19.41 -16.77
N LYS A 87 -10.23 -20.52 -16.01
CA LYS A 87 -11.33 -21.00 -15.17
C LYS A 87 -11.22 -20.51 -13.73
N ALA A 88 -10.21 -19.71 -13.39
CA ALA A 88 -10.09 -19.13 -12.08
C ALA A 88 -11.35 -18.32 -11.74
N THR A 89 -11.81 -18.51 -10.51
CA THR A 89 -12.95 -17.81 -9.96
C THR A 89 -12.44 -16.54 -9.31
N VAL A 90 -12.97 -15.40 -9.73
CA VAL A 90 -12.80 -14.12 -9.05
C VAL A 90 -14.09 -13.86 -8.30
N ALA A 91 -14.00 -13.64 -6.99
CA ALA A 91 -15.16 -13.36 -6.15
C ALA A 91 -14.83 -12.33 -5.09
N LYS A 92 -15.87 -11.65 -4.59
CA LYS A 92 -15.74 -10.73 -3.47
C LYS A 92 -15.26 -11.48 -2.22
N VAL A 93 -14.31 -10.86 -1.52
CA VAL A 93 -13.83 -11.35 -0.23
C VAL A 93 -14.99 -11.22 0.78
N PRO A 94 -15.44 -12.33 1.39
CA PRO A 94 -16.54 -12.27 2.34
C PRO A 94 -16.12 -11.47 3.58
N SER A 95 -16.95 -10.50 3.97
CA SER A 95 -16.64 -9.61 5.08
C SER A 95 -17.38 -9.91 6.37
N ASP A 96 -18.49 -10.66 6.29
CA ASP A 96 -19.26 -11.06 7.45
C ASP A 96 -19.78 -12.51 7.31
N ALA A 97 -20.38 -13.00 8.40
CA ALA A 97 -20.98 -14.33 8.44
C ALA A 97 -22.06 -14.56 7.37
N GLY A 98 -22.82 -13.53 7.00
CA GLY A 98 -23.87 -13.59 5.99
C GLY A 98 -23.30 -13.67 4.56
N GLU A 99 -22.28 -12.89 4.25
CA GLU A 99 -21.54 -12.95 2.99
C GLU A 99 -20.76 -14.25 2.85
N ALA A 100 -20.16 -14.76 3.93
CA ALA A 100 -19.50 -16.06 3.92
C ALA A 100 -20.47 -17.17 3.49
N LEU A 101 -21.72 -17.14 3.95
CA LEU A 101 -22.77 -18.07 3.51
C LEU A 101 -23.18 -17.90 2.05
N ARG A 102 -23.04 -16.71 1.46
CA ARG A 102 -23.37 -16.42 0.05
C ARG A 102 -22.19 -16.63 -0.91
N SER A 103 -20.95 -16.60 -0.41
CA SER A 103 -19.72 -16.66 -1.21
C SER A 103 -19.65 -17.83 -2.19
N SER A 104 -19.11 -17.63 -3.38
CA SER A 104 -18.83 -18.74 -4.32
C SER A 104 -17.49 -19.44 -4.05
N LEU A 105 -16.67 -18.93 -3.12
CA LEU A 105 -15.32 -19.44 -2.83
C LEU A 105 -15.32 -20.77 -2.04
N MET A 106 -16.45 -21.11 -1.42
CA MET A 106 -16.54 -22.21 -0.46
C MET A 106 -17.73 -23.12 -0.73
N GLY A 107 -17.55 -24.43 -0.52
CA GLY A 107 -18.64 -25.40 -0.48
C GLY A 107 -19.56 -25.19 0.72
N MET A 108 -20.77 -25.75 0.69
CA MET A 108 -21.81 -25.50 1.72
C MET A 108 -21.36 -25.82 3.15
N PHE A 109 -20.59 -26.89 3.36
CA PHE A 109 -20.09 -27.25 4.69
C PHE A 109 -18.97 -26.32 5.15
N GLU A 110 -18.07 -25.93 4.24
CA GLU A 110 -16.97 -25.01 4.54
C GLU A 110 -17.50 -23.62 4.92
N LYS A 111 -18.54 -23.14 4.23
CA LYS A 111 -19.23 -21.89 4.60
C LYS A 111 -19.69 -21.86 6.05
N ARG A 112 -20.18 -22.99 6.57
CA ARG A 112 -20.61 -23.08 7.99
C ARG A 112 -19.43 -23.04 8.95
N ARG A 113 -18.27 -23.60 8.57
CA ARG A 113 -17.03 -23.53 9.37
C ARG A 113 -16.44 -22.13 9.34
N ALA A 114 -16.32 -21.52 8.17
CA ALA A 114 -15.87 -20.15 7.99
C ALA A 114 -16.76 -19.15 8.76
N LYS A 115 -18.08 -19.32 8.71
CA LYS A 115 -19.01 -18.53 9.53
C LYS A 115 -18.67 -18.60 11.02
N LYS A 116 -18.53 -19.80 11.59
CA LYS A 116 -18.20 -19.98 13.01
C LYS A 116 -16.84 -19.37 13.38
N PHE A 117 -15.88 -19.47 12.48
CA PHE A 117 -14.58 -18.84 12.64
C PHE A 117 -14.70 -17.31 12.70
N LEU A 118 -15.42 -16.69 11.76
CA LEU A 118 -15.61 -15.24 11.75
C LEU A 118 -16.42 -14.72 12.95
N GLU A 119 -17.44 -15.47 13.39
CA GLU A 119 -18.17 -15.17 14.64
C GLU A 119 -17.21 -15.15 15.84
N TRP A 120 -16.34 -16.17 15.94
CA TRP A 120 -15.34 -16.23 17.00
C TRP A 120 -14.30 -15.10 16.92
N VAL A 121 -13.83 -14.73 15.71
CA VAL A 121 -12.92 -13.59 15.53
C VAL A 121 -13.55 -12.28 16.01
N GLY A 122 -14.86 -12.09 15.78
CA GLY A 122 -15.60 -10.93 16.28
C GLY A 122 -15.72 -10.90 17.81
N GLU A 123 -15.89 -12.06 18.45
CA GLU A 123 -16.02 -12.22 19.90
C GLU A 123 -14.67 -12.26 20.63
N PHE A 124 -13.55 -12.42 19.90
CA PHE A 124 -12.23 -12.60 20.47
C PHE A 124 -11.80 -11.36 21.28
N ASN A 125 -11.40 -11.61 22.53
CA ASN A 125 -10.85 -10.61 23.42
C ASN A 125 -9.56 -11.16 24.04
N GLU A 126 -8.44 -10.53 23.71
CA GLU A 126 -7.10 -10.93 24.16
C GLU A 126 -6.98 -10.94 25.69
N GLN A 127 -7.65 -10.00 26.37
CA GLN A 127 -7.64 -9.90 27.84
C GLN A 127 -8.62 -10.85 28.53
N ASN A 128 -9.52 -11.51 27.79
CA ASN A 128 -10.50 -12.45 28.33
C ASN A 128 -10.28 -13.89 27.84
N PRO A 129 -9.59 -14.75 28.62
CA PRO A 129 -9.33 -16.14 28.28
C PRO A 129 -10.57 -16.99 27.96
N SER A 130 -11.75 -16.62 28.47
CA SER A 130 -12.98 -17.36 28.17
C SER A 130 -13.35 -17.29 26.68
N THR A 131 -12.91 -16.25 25.98
CA THR A 131 -13.14 -16.07 24.54
C THR A 131 -12.17 -16.88 23.68
N HIS A 132 -11.06 -17.38 24.23
CA HIS A 132 -10.01 -18.08 23.46
C HIS A 132 -10.40 -19.52 23.09
N GLN A 133 -11.57 -19.98 23.57
CA GLN A 133 -12.09 -21.33 23.38
C GLN A 133 -11.07 -22.43 23.76
N GLY A 134 -10.21 -22.19 24.73
CA GLY A 134 -9.20 -23.15 25.19
C GLY A 134 -7.89 -23.17 24.39
N LEU A 135 -7.68 -22.21 23.48
CA LEU A 135 -6.37 -21.97 22.87
C LEU A 135 -5.50 -21.10 23.78
N ASN A 136 -4.21 -21.43 23.92
CA ASN A 136 -3.26 -20.60 24.66
C ASN A 136 -2.62 -19.56 23.73
N MET A 137 -3.12 -18.32 23.73
CA MET A 137 -2.64 -17.26 22.82
C MET A 137 -1.15 -16.95 22.94
N ALA A 138 -0.50 -17.24 24.07
CA ALA A 138 0.93 -17.00 24.26
C ALA A 138 1.83 -17.94 23.42
N THR A 139 1.33 -19.10 23.01
CA THR A 139 2.11 -20.11 22.26
C THR A 139 1.41 -20.61 21.00
N CYS A 140 0.10 -20.38 20.89
CA CYS A 140 -0.74 -20.80 19.78
C CYS A 140 -0.24 -20.23 18.46
N THR A 141 -0.23 -21.07 17.44
CA THR A 141 0.02 -20.69 16.05
C THR A 141 -1.29 -20.45 15.32
N MET A 142 -1.29 -19.75 14.18
CA MET A 142 -2.49 -19.66 13.35
C MET A 142 -2.89 -21.00 12.74
N LYS A 143 -1.94 -21.93 12.57
CA LYS A 143 -2.24 -23.32 12.21
C LYS A 143 -3.17 -23.96 13.24
N ASP A 144 -2.90 -23.81 14.53
CA ASP A 144 -3.73 -24.40 15.60
C ASP A 144 -5.15 -23.81 15.60
N VAL A 145 -5.27 -22.50 15.32
CA VAL A 145 -6.56 -21.83 15.15
C VAL A 145 -7.31 -22.42 13.97
N TYR A 146 -6.69 -22.48 12.79
CA TYR A 146 -7.33 -23.00 11.58
C TYR A 146 -7.73 -24.48 11.71
N ASP A 147 -6.90 -25.30 12.36
CA ASP A 147 -7.19 -26.71 12.61
C ASP A 147 -8.38 -26.88 13.57
N LYS A 148 -8.48 -26.04 14.61
CA LYS A 148 -9.62 -26.04 15.55
C LYS A 148 -10.96 -25.80 14.86
N PHE A 149 -11.00 -24.86 13.92
CA PHE A 149 -12.20 -24.58 13.12
C PHE A 149 -12.35 -25.52 11.91
N SER A 150 -11.36 -26.39 11.68
CA SER A 150 -11.29 -27.33 10.55
C SER A 150 -11.45 -26.62 9.20
N LEU A 151 -10.82 -25.45 9.05
CA LEU A 151 -10.85 -24.69 7.80
C LEU A 151 -10.03 -25.42 6.73
N GLU A 152 -10.56 -25.46 5.51
CA GLU A 152 -9.88 -26.03 4.34
C GLU A 152 -8.72 -25.12 3.89
N THR A 153 -7.72 -25.69 3.21
CA THR A 153 -6.53 -24.94 2.76
C THR A 153 -6.92 -23.68 1.98
N THR A 154 -7.84 -23.79 1.03
CA THR A 154 -8.30 -22.64 0.23
C THR A 154 -8.93 -21.54 1.07
N THR A 155 -9.56 -21.90 2.20
CA THR A 155 -10.12 -20.93 3.15
C THR A 155 -9.04 -20.26 3.96
N ARG A 156 -8.04 -21.01 4.41
CA ARG A 156 -6.87 -20.46 5.09
C ARG A 156 -6.14 -19.46 4.18
N ASP A 157 -6.00 -19.78 2.89
CA ASP A 157 -5.37 -18.92 1.90
C ASP A 157 -6.11 -17.58 1.79
N PHE A 158 -7.42 -17.57 1.53
CA PHE A 158 -8.11 -16.28 1.39
C PHE A 158 -8.19 -15.52 2.73
N VAL A 159 -8.33 -16.20 3.87
CA VAL A 159 -8.34 -15.54 5.18
C VAL A 159 -6.99 -14.88 5.47
N GLY A 160 -5.88 -15.60 5.24
CA GLY A 160 -4.52 -15.09 5.45
C GLY A 160 -4.15 -13.96 4.52
N HIS A 161 -4.35 -14.16 3.22
CA HIS A 161 -3.86 -13.24 2.20
C HIS A 161 -4.84 -12.10 1.92
N SER A 162 -6.15 -12.32 2.03
CA SER A 162 -7.17 -11.34 1.65
C SER A 162 -7.87 -10.64 2.82
N MET A 163 -7.88 -11.24 4.02
CA MET A 163 -8.42 -10.58 5.22
C MET A 163 -7.30 -10.12 6.16
N ALA A 164 -6.33 -10.99 6.48
CA ALA A 164 -5.20 -10.64 7.33
C ALA A 164 -4.07 -9.91 6.57
N LEU A 165 -4.14 -9.92 5.23
CA LEU A 165 -3.26 -9.19 4.32
C LEU A 165 -1.77 -9.56 4.50
N TYR A 166 -1.49 -10.83 4.82
CA TYR A 166 -0.12 -11.34 4.77
C TYR A 166 0.34 -11.56 3.33
N GLN A 167 1.64 -11.37 3.09
CA GLN A 167 2.26 -11.57 1.78
C GLN A 167 2.77 -13.00 1.56
N SER A 168 2.93 -13.75 2.64
CA SER A 168 3.43 -15.13 2.68
C SER A 168 2.73 -15.93 3.79
N ASP A 169 2.85 -17.25 3.73
CA ASP A 169 2.29 -18.18 4.72
C ASP A 169 3.11 -18.30 6.02
N ASP A 170 4.19 -17.52 6.19
CA ASP A 170 5.09 -17.64 7.33
C ASP A 170 4.34 -17.47 8.68
N TYR A 171 3.37 -16.55 8.71
CA TYR A 171 2.51 -16.26 9.86
C TYR A 171 1.76 -17.48 10.40
N ILE A 172 1.51 -18.51 9.57
CA ILE A 172 0.76 -19.70 9.95
C ILE A 172 1.48 -20.46 11.07
N SER A 173 2.81 -20.45 11.04
CA SER A 173 3.67 -21.25 11.91
C SER A 173 4.28 -20.46 13.08
N GLU A 174 4.13 -19.15 13.11
CA GLU A 174 4.69 -18.30 14.15
C GLU A 174 3.99 -18.52 15.51
N SER A 175 4.76 -19.01 16.49
CA SER A 175 4.25 -19.28 17.83
C SER A 175 4.00 -17.98 18.60
N GLY A 176 2.82 -17.88 19.22
CA GLY A 176 2.44 -16.73 20.04
C GLY A 176 1.99 -15.50 19.24
N LYS A 177 1.82 -15.66 17.91
CA LYS A 177 1.41 -14.58 16.99
C LYS A 177 -0.02 -14.69 16.50
N ALA A 178 -0.76 -15.72 16.92
CA ALA A 178 -2.15 -15.93 16.52
C ALA A 178 -3.06 -14.72 16.84
N ALA A 179 -2.89 -14.10 18.01
CA ALA A 179 -3.65 -12.91 18.40
C ALA A 179 -3.43 -11.73 17.42
N GLU A 180 -2.22 -11.55 16.91
CA GLU A 180 -1.91 -10.51 15.92
C GLU A 180 -2.70 -10.75 14.62
N THR A 181 -2.70 -11.98 14.10
CA THR A 181 -3.47 -12.34 12.91
C THR A 181 -4.97 -12.17 13.13
N ILE A 182 -5.51 -12.58 14.28
CA ILE A 182 -6.93 -12.40 14.62
C ILE A 182 -7.30 -10.92 14.62
N ASN A 183 -6.45 -10.07 15.20
CA ASN A 183 -6.65 -8.62 15.21
C ASN A 183 -6.59 -8.01 13.79
N ARG A 184 -5.71 -8.50 12.90
CA ARG A 184 -5.68 -8.09 11.47
C ARG A 184 -6.98 -8.47 10.75
N ILE A 185 -7.48 -9.69 10.94
CA ILE A 185 -8.76 -10.13 10.35
C ILE A 185 -9.91 -9.28 10.90
N ARG A 186 -9.93 -9.01 12.20
CA ARG A 186 -10.94 -8.17 12.84
C ARG A 186 -10.88 -6.73 12.33
N LEU A 187 -9.69 -6.19 12.08
CA LEU A 187 -9.52 -4.88 11.46
C LEU A 187 -10.16 -4.82 10.07
N TYR A 188 -9.97 -5.85 9.24
CA TYR A 188 -10.62 -5.98 7.94
C TYR A 188 -12.14 -6.01 8.06
N VAL A 189 -12.68 -6.87 8.93
CA VAL A 189 -14.14 -7.01 9.16
C VAL A 189 -14.75 -5.70 9.65
N ASN A 190 -14.12 -5.03 10.61
CA ASN A 190 -14.59 -3.74 11.13
C ASN A 190 -14.52 -2.64 10.07
N SER A 191 -13.50 -2.67 9.21
CA SER A 191 -13.33 -1.73 8.11
C SER A 191 -14.40 -1.90 7.03
N MET A 192 -14.74 -3.16 6.72
CA MET A 192 -15.86 -3.52 5.85
C MET A 192 -17.19 -3.04 6.42
N ALA A 193 -17.45 -3.32 7.71
CA ALA A 193 -18.70 -2.95 8.36
C ALA A 193 -18.97 -1.43 8.38
N ARG A 194 -17.92 -0.60 8.30
CA ARG A 194 -18.04 0.87 8.25
C ARG A 194 -18.69 1.36 6.96
N TYR A 195 -18.38 0.76 5.81
CA TYR A 195 -18.79 1.28 4.49
C TYR A 195 -19.47 0.27 3.55
N GLY A 196 -19.51 -1.03 3.89
CA GLY A 196 -20.32 -2.06 3.23
C GLY A 196 -19.81 -2.63 1.89
N LYS A 197 -19.17 -1.85 1.00
CA LYS A 197 -18.68 -2.33 -0.32
C LYS A 197 -17.29 -2.96 -0.27
N SER A 198 -16.33 -2.27 0.36
CA SER A 198 -14.96 -2.74 0.59
C SER A 198 -14.42 -2.13 1.90
N PRO A 199 -13.31 -2.65 2.46
CA PRO A 199 -12.68 -2.09 3.66
C PRO A 199 -11.80 -0.89 3.33
N TYR A 200 -11.75 -0.49 2.07
CA TYR A 200 -10.76 0.42 1.55
C TYR A 200 -11.37 1.76 1.15
N ILE A 201 -10.62 2.81 1.43
CA ILE A 201 -10.85 4.16 0.94
C ILE A 201 -9.62 4.63 0.17
N TYR A 202 -9.83 5.61 -0.70
CA TYR A 202 -8.78 6.19 -1.51
C TYR A 202 -9.04 7.69 -1.70
N PRO A 203 -8.00 8.55 -1.59
CA PRO A 203 -8.18 9.99 -1.72
C PRO A 203 -8.55 10.37 -3.15
N LEU A 204 -9.48 11.32 -3.29
CA LEU A 204 -9.71 11.99 -4.56
C LEU A 204 -8.40 12.66 -5.02
N TYR A 205 -8.16 12.64 -6.34
CA TYR A 205 -6.94 13.14 -6.97
C TYR A 205 -5.66 12.34 -6.68
N GLY A 206 -5.78 11.19 -6.00
CA GLY A 206 -4.70 10.22 -5.82
C GLY A 206 -3.85 10.40 -4.58
N LEU A 207 -2.89 9.51 -4.36
CA LEU A 207 -2.11 9.44 -3.11
C LEU A 207 -1.14 10.61 -2.93
N GLY A 208 -0.88 11.37 -3.99
CA GLY A 208 -0.11 12.61 -3.91
C GLY A 208 -0.70 13.64 -2.95
N GLU A 209 -2.00 13.56 -2.63
CA GLU A 209 -2.64 14.46 -1.66
C GLU A 209 -2.22 14.15 -0.21
N LEU A 210 -1.89 12.90 0.13
CA LEU A 210 -1.49 12.52 1.49
C LEU A 210 -0.21 13.24 1.95
N PRO A 211 0.92 13.19 1.22
CA PRO A 211 2.11 13.97 1.60
C PRO A 211 1.85 15.48 1.63
N GLN A 212 1.01 16.01 0.74
CA GLN A 212 0.64 17.43 0.74
C GLN A 212 -0.13 17.82 2.00
N GLY A 213 -1.09 17.00 2.43
CA GLY A 213 -1.85 17.18 3.67
C GLY A 213 -0.95 17.18 4.91
N PHE A 214 -0.06 16.20 5.03
CA PHE A 214 0.92 16.16 6.13
C PHE A 214 1.95 17.30 6.07
N ALA A 215 2.36 17.72 4.87
CA ALA A 215 3.24 18.87 4.72
C ALA A 215 2.59 20.17 5.21
N ARG A 216 1.31 20.36 4.88
CA ARG A 216 0.53 21.49 5.38
C ARG A 216 0.37 21.44 6.90
N LEU A 217 0.08 20.27 7.47
CA LEU A 217 -0.02 20.08 8.92
C LEU A 217 1.28 20.50 9.63
N SER A 218 2.42 20.02 9.12
CA SER A 218 3.73 20.35 9.66
C SER A 218 4.01 21.85 9.56
N ALA A 219 3.66 22.49 8.43
CA ALA A 219 3.81 23.94 8.27
C ALA A 219 2.97 24.76 9.26
N ILE A 220 1.73 24.32 9.56
CA ILE A 220 0.89 24.95 10.59
C ILE A 220 1.56 24.89 11.97
N HIS A 221 2.34 23.85 12.24
CA HIS A 221 3.11 23.68 13.48
C HIS A 221 4.54 24.27 13.40
N GLY A 222 4.84 25.09 12.40
CA GLY A 222 6.12 25.81 12.25
C GLY A 222 7.18 25.09 11.41
N GLY A 223 6.84 23.97 10.77
CA GLY A 223 7.71 23.28 9.81
C GLY A 223 7.95 24.11 8.54
N THR A 224 9.15 24.00 7.96
CA THR A 224 9.49 24.65 6.68
C THR A 224 9.82 23.57 5.65
N TYR A 225 9.16 23.61 4.50
CA TYR A 225 9.39 22.68 3.39
C TYR A 225 10.23 23.34 2.30
N MET A 226 11.30 22.67 1.87
CA MET A 226 12.17 23.11 0.80
C MET A 226 12.16 22.07 -0.32
N LEU A 227 11.65 22.46 -1.48
CA LEU A 227 11.70 21.67 -2.72
C LEU A 227 12.82 22.18 -3.62
N ASN A 228 13.29 21.34 -4.54
CA ASN A 228 14.46 21.63 -5.38
C ASN A 228 15.72 21.98 -4.56
N ALA A 229 15.83 21.41 -3.36
CA ALA A 229 17.00 21.51 -2.50
C ALA A 229 17.76 20.18 -2.51
N ASN A 230 18.96 20.18 -3.07
CA ASN A 230 19.83 19.00 -3.08
C ASN A 230 20.65 19.00 -1.78
N VAL A 231 20.69 17.87 -1.08
CA VAL A 231 21.59 17.69 0.08
C VAL A 231 22.97 17.34 -0.46
N ASP A 232 23.92 18.25 -0.27
CA ASP A 232 25.30 18.12 -0.77
C ASP A 232 26.17 17.33 0.19
N GLU A 233 25.98 17.54 1.50
CA GLU A 233 26.80 16.94 2.55
C GLU A 233 26.00 16.77 3.85
N VAL A 234 26.23 15.65 4.56
CA VAL A 234 25.72 15.41 5.91
C VAL A 234 26.87 15.61 6.89
N LEU A 235 26.66 16.47 7.89
CA LEU A 235 27.67 16.84 8.87
C LEU A 235 27.56 15.95 10.11
N TYR A 236 28.72 15.59 10.69
CA TYR A 236 28.80 14.73 11.86
C TYR A 236 29.66 15.36 12.96
N GLU A 237 29.25 15.19 14.21
CA GLU A 237 30.03 15.51 15.42
C GLU A 237 30.00 14.28 16.34
N ASN A 238 31.17 13.80 16.76
CA ASN A 238 31.31 12.61 17.62
C ASN A 238 30.59 11.35 17.09
N GLY A 239 30.60 11.16 15.78
CA GLY A 239 29.95 10.01 15.12
C GLY A 239 28.43 10.12 14.99
N LYS A 240 27.82 11.22 15.43
CA LYS A 240 26.38 11.49 15.29
C LYS A 240 26.12 12.65 14.35
N VAL A 241 24.94 12.68 13.75
CA VAL A 241 24.56 13.78 12.86
C VAL A 241 24.49 15.11 13.61
N SER A 242 25.02 16.17 13.00
CA SER A 242 25.03 17.54 13.55
C SER A 242 24.41 18.57 12.61
N GLY A 243 24.20 18.22 11.33
CA GLY A 243 23.64 19.14 10.34
C GLY A 243 23.68 18.60 8.92
N ILE A 244 23.23 19.44 7.99
CA ILE A 244 23.33 19.22 6.55
C ILE A 244 23.82 20.49 5.87
N LYS A 245 24.52 20.32 4.75
CA LYS A 245 24.74 21.36 3.74
C LYS A 245 23.89 21.02 2.52
N ALA A 246 23.15 22.01 2.04
CA ALA A 246 22.24 21.82 0.92
C ALA A 246 22.28 23.02 -0.03
N THR A 247 21.98 22.76 -1.30
CA THR A 247 21.91 23.77 -2.36
C THR A 247 20.53 23.76 -2.98
N MET A 248 19.83 24.89 -2.87
CA MET A 248 18.54 25.12 -3.50
C MET A 248 18.74 25.75 -4.87
N LYS A 249 18.13 25.15 -5.91
CA LYS A 249 18.20 25.68 -7.27
C LYS A 249 16.89 25.46 -8.00
N GLU A 250 16.25 26.54 -8.45
CA GLU A 250 15.05 26.43 -9.26
C GLU A 250 15.35 25.77 -10.62
N ARG A 251 14.40 24.96 -11.08
CA ARG A 251 14.52 24.28 -12.38
C ARG A 251 14.52 25.31 -13.50
N GLY A 252 15.61 25.34 -14.26
CA GLY A 252 15.75 26.20 -15.44
C GLY A 252 16.42 27.54 -15.15
N GLU A 253 16.74 27.86 -13.89
CA GLU A 253 17.49 29.07 -13.59
C GLU A 253 19.01 28.89 -13.82
N PRO A 254 19.65 29.82 -14.57
CA PRO A 254 21.10 29.86 -14.71
C PRO A 254 21.74 30.35 -13.39
N GLY A 255 22.77 29.65 -12.92
CA GLY A 255 23.50 29.98 -11.69
C GLY A 255 23.86 28.75 -10.84
N GLU A 256 24.62 28.98 -9.76
CA GLU A 256 25.07 27.94 -8.83
C GLU A 256 24.01 27.56 -7.78
N GLY A 257 22.91 28.32 -7.67
CA GLY A 257 21.88 28.13 -6.65
C GLY A 257 22.25 28.79 -5.31
N PHE A 258 21.38 28.64 -4.31
CA PHE A 258 21.60 29.13 -2.96
C PHE A 258 22.03 27.98 -2.05
N THR A 259 23.30 27.99 -1.61
CA THR A 259 23.83 26.99 -0.67
C THR A 259 23.68 27.49 0.77
N PHE A 260 23.21 26.61 1.66
CA PHE A 260 23.04 26.89 3.08
C PHE A 260 23.45 25.68 3.94
N THR A 261 23.59 25.93 5.24
CA THR A 261 23.88 24.90 6.23
C THR A 261 22.90 25.00 7.38
N THR A 262 22.32 23.86 7.76
CA THR A 262 21.34 23.75 8.84
C THR A 262 21.83 22.74 9.87
N LYS A 263 21.76 23.10 11.15
CA LYS A 263 22.10 22.19 12.24
C LYS A 263 20.89 21.34 12.63
N THR A 264 21.12 20.07 12.93
CA THR A 264 20.08 19.15 13.44
C THR A 264 20.69 18.13 14.39
N LYS A 265 19.85 17.52 15.23
CA LYS A 265 20.24 16.42 16.13
C LYS A 265 19.83 15.05 15.60
N LYS A 266 18.86 15.01 14.68
CA LYS A 266 18.30 13.80 14.09
C LYS A 266 18.01 14.04 12.61
N ILE A 267 18.12 12.99 11.79
CA ILE A 267 17.65 13.00 10.41
C ILE A 267 16.68 11.82 10.24
N ILE A 268 15.54 12.09 9.63
CA ILE A 268 14.64 11.05 9.08
C ILE A 268 14.74 11.17 7.57
N ALA A 269 15.00 10.05 6.88
CA ALA A 269 15.18 10.06 5.43
C ALA A 269 14.73 8.76 4.78
N ASP A 270 14.43 8.80 3.49
CA ASP A 270 14.27 7.58 2.69
C ASP A 270 15.65 7.02 2.26
N PRO A 271 15.71 5.74 1.82
CA PRO A 271 16.94 5.07 1.42
C PRO A 271 17.83 5.81 0.42
N SER A 272 17.26 6.64 -0.46
CA SER A 272 18.00 7.30 -1.53
C SER A 272 19.02 8.33 -1.03
N TYR A 273 18.81 8.91 0.16
CA TYR A 273 19.75 9.85 0.79
C TYR A 273 20.95 9.16 1.44
N PHE A 274 20.83 7.87 1.79
CA PHE A 274 21.86 7.12 2.52
C PHE A 274 22.06 5.71 1.94
N PRO A 275 22.40 5.56 0.64
CA PRO A 275 22.51 4.24 0.00
C PRO A 275 23.52 3.32 0.70
N GLN A 276 24.58 3.87 1.30
CA GLN A 276 25.60 3.15 2.06
C GLN A 276 25.13 2.62 3.43
N LYS A 277 23.97 3.05 3.92
CA LYS A 277 23.37 2.61 5.19
C LYS A 277 22.15 1.72 4.99
N THR A 278 21.95 1.23 3.77
CA THR A 278 20.81 0.41 3.40
C THR A 278 21.26 -0.84 2.64
N LYS A 279 20.42 -1.87 2.66
CA LYS A 279 20.60 -3.10 1.88
C LYS A 279 19.38 -3.33 1.00
N VAL A 280 19.60 -3.94 -0.16
CA VAL A 280 18.50 -4.43 -1.00
C VAL A 280 17.96 -5.72 -0.38
N VAL A 281 16.65 -5.79 -0.18
CA VAL A 281 15.95 -6.97 0.39
C VAL A 281 15.06 -7.69 -0.62
N GLY A 282 14.86 -7.11 -1.80
CA GLY A 282 14.06 -7.68 -2.88
C GLY A 282 13.89 -6.70 -4.02
N HIS A 283 13.13 -7.10 -5.04
CA HIS A 283 12.78 -6.23 -6.14
C HIS A 283 11.26 -6.22 -6.35
N LEU A 284 10.68 -5.03 -6.44
CA LEU A 284 9.28 -4.82 -6.78
C LEU A 284 9.10 -4.83 -8.29
N LEU A 285 8.19 -5.68 -8.77
CA LEU A 285 7.68 -5.66 -10.13
C LEU A 285 6.37 -4.88 -10.14
N LYS A 286 6.21 -4.00 -11.13
CA LYS A 286 4.97 -3.24 -11.31
C LYS A 286 4.71 -2.94 -12.78
N ALA A 287 3.46 -3.09 -13.19
CA ALA A 287 2.93 -2.60 -14.45
C ALA A 287 1.76 -1.65 -14.19
N ILE A 288 1.82 -0.44 -14.73
CA ILE A 288 0.71 0.53 -14.72
C ILE A 288 -0.02 0.41 -16.06
N CYS A 289 -1.28 0.03 -16.04
CA CYS A 289 -2.09 -0.24 -17.20
C CYS A 289 -3.25 0.76 -17.29
N ILE A 290 -3.43 1.35 -18.46
CA ILE A 290 -4.60 2.17 -18.78
C ILE A 290 -5.61 1.28 -19.48
N LEU A 291 -6.85 1.26 -18.97
CA LEU A 291 -7.99 0.55 -19.55
C LEU A 291 -9.08 1.55 -19.91
N ASN A 292 -9.98 1.15 -20.81
CA ASN A 292 -11.20 1.90 -21.16
C ASN A 292 -12.48 1.11 -20.84
N HIS A 293 -12.35 0.07 -20.02
CA HIS A 293 -13.42 -0.78 -19.55
C HIS A 293 -13.11 -1.22 -18.11
N PRO A 294 -14.13 -1.56 -17.30
CA PRO A 294 -13.91 -2.18 -16.00
C PRO A 294 -13.28 -3.57 -16.14
N ILE A 295 -12.71 -4.10 -15.07
CA ILE A 295 -12.13 -5.45 -15.04
C ILE A 295 -13.27 -6.48 -15.06
N ASP A 296 -13.15 -7.51 -15.90
CA ASP A 296 -14.17 -8.56 -16.00
C ASP A 296 -14.38 -9.29 -14.66
N LYS A 297 -15.60 -9.78 -14.42
CA LYS A 297 -15.99 -10.50 -13.18
C LYS A 297 -15.86 -9.66 -11.90
N THR A 298 -15.97 -8.33 -12.01
CA THR A 298 -15.90 -7.41 -10.86
C THR A 298 -17.15 -6.52 -10.74
N ASP A 299 -18.31 -7.00 -11.19
CA ASP A 299 -19.58 -6.25 -11.14
C ASP A 299 -19.50 -4.83 -11.73
N ASP A 300 -18.71 -4.66 -12.80
CA ASP A 300 -18.44 -3.36 -13.44
C ASP A 300 -17.94 -2.27 -12.47
N SER A 301 -17.20 -2.68 -11.43
CA SER A 301 -16.69 -1.79 -10.38
C SER A 301 -15.84 -0.65 -10.96
N ASP A 302 -16.06 0.56 -10.45
CA ASP A 302 -15.27 1.75 -10.82
C ASP A 302 -13.87 1.76 -10.18
N SER A 303 -13.66 0.91 -9.18
CA SER A 303 -12.45 0.79 -8.38
C SER A 303 -12.46 -0.51 -7.59
N LEU A 304 -11.30 -1.14 -7.45
CA LEU A 304 -11.20 -2.38 -6.70
C LEU A 304 -9.79 -2.70 -6.24
N GLN A 305 -9.73 -3.63 -5.30
CA GLN A 305 -8.57 -4.47 -5.05
C GLN A 305 -8.87 -5.89 -5.54
N LEU A 306 -7.91 -6.53 -6.20
CA LEU A 306 -7.93 -7.95 -6.50
C LEU A 306 -6.60 -8.57 -6.05
N ILE A 307 -6.69 -9.57 -5.18
CA ILE A 307 -5.55 -10.35 -4.68
C ILE A 307 -5.52 -11.69 -5.40
N ILE A 308 -4.35 -12.06 -5.90
CA ILE A 308 -4.05 -13.39 -6.44
C ILE A 308 -3.07 -14.04 -5.48
N PRO A 309 -3.54 -14.91 -4.56
CA PRO A 309 -2.68 -15.56 -3.59
C PRO A 309 -1.60 -16.40 -4.28
N GLN A 310 -0.40 -16.40 -3.71
CA GLN A 310 0.76 -17.10 -4.25
C GLN A 310 0.50 -18.58 -4.57
N SER A 311 -0.31 -19.25 -3.73
CA SER A 311 -0.67 -20.66 -3.84
C SER A 311 -1.47 -20.97 -5.11
N GLN A 312 -2.21 -19.99 -5.64
CA GLN A 312 -3.07 -20.14 -6.81
C GLN A 312 -2.30 -20.09 -8.13
N VAL A 313 -1.09 -19.52 -8.12
CA VAL A 313 -0.28 -19.29 -9.32
C VAL A 313 1.13 -19.88 -9.20
N GLY A 314 1.35 -20.75 -8.21
CA GLY A 314 2.61 -21.47 -8.01
C GLY A 314 3.79 -20.55 -7.67
N ARG A 315 3.53 -19.47 -6.91
CA ARG A 315 4.50 -18.46 -6.50
C ARG A 315 4.79 -18.53 -5.00
N LYS A 316 5.78 -17.74 -4.57
CA LYS A 316 6.11 -17.46 -3.15
C LYS A 316 5.60 -16.12 -2.65
N HIS A 317 5.16 -15.24 -3.56
CA HIS A 317 4.58 -13.95 -3.24
C HIS A 317 3.31 -13.71 -4.06
N ASP A 318 2.33 -13.11 -3.39
CA ASP A 318 1.07 -12.70 -3.98
C ASP A 318 1.26 -11.71 -5.14
N ILE A 319 0.27 -11.67 -6.03
CA ILE A 319 0.11 -10.61 -7.02
C ILE A 319 -1.08 -9.77 -6.63
N TYR A 320 -0.89 -8.44 -6.61
CA TYR A 320 -1.92 -7.47 -6.27
C TYR A 320 -2.31 -6.68 -7.51
N ILE A 321 -3.61 -6.43 -7.65
CA ILE A 321 -4.16 -5.51 -8.63
C ILE A 321 -4.95 -4.44 -7.86
N ALA A 322 -4.51 -3.19 -7.97
CA ALA A 322 -5.27 -2.04 -7.50
C ALA A 322 -5.77 -1.28 -8.73
N MET A 323 -7.07 -1.06 -8.81
CA MET A 323 -7.69 -0.32 -9.91
C MET A 323 -8.54 0.83 -9.38
N VAL A 324 -8.33 2.00 -9.97
CA VAL A 324 -9.07 3.24 -9.72
C VAL A 324 -9.42 3.88 -11.05
N SER A 325 -10.41 4.77 -11.07
CA SER A 325 -10.92 5.36 -12.31
C SER A 325 -11.25 6.84 -12.14
N SER A 326 -11.88 7.41 -13.16
CA SER A 326 -12.43 8.77 -13.11
C SER A 326 -13.33 9.06 -11.90
N ALA A 327 -13.91 8.04 -11.26
CA ALA A 327 -14.66 8.19 -10.01
C ALA A 327 -13.82 8.78 -8.85
N HIS A 328 -12.49 8.68 -8.93
CA HIS A 328 -11.52 9.18 -7.96
C HIS A 328 -10.78 10.43 -8.46
N ASN A 329 -11.20 11.02 -9.59
CA ASN A 329 -10.54 12.16 -10.23
C ASN A 329 -9.05 11.90 -10.57
N VAL A 330 -8.70 10.66 -10.89
CA VAL A 330 -7.31 10.28 -11.24
C VAL A 330 -7.07 10.10 -12.73
N CYS A 331 -8.14 10.02 -13.53
CA CYS A 331 -8.09 9.98 -14.98
C CYS A 331 -9.40 10.52 -15.58
N PRO A 332 -9.43 10.85 -16.88
CA PRO A 332 -10.64 11.29 -17.56
C PRO A 332 -11.75 10.23 -17.56
N LYS A 333 -12.99 10.69 -17.71
CA LYS A 333 -14.17 9.81 -17.80
C LYS A 333 -14.01 8.76 -18.89
N GLY A 334 -14.35 7.51 -18.55
CA GLY A 334 -14.23 6.35 -19.44
C GLY A 334 -12.88 5.65 -19.40
N TYR A 335 -11.92 6.16 -18.61
CA TYR A 335 -10.65 5.48 -18.36
C TYR A 335 -10.57 4.90 -16.95
N TYR A 336 -9.73 3.88 -16.83
CA TYR A 336 -9.37 3.20 -15.59
C TYR A 336 -7.85 3.04 -15.55
N ILE A 337 -7.28 3.15 -14.36
CA ILE A 337 -5.87 2.90 -14.08
C ILE A 337 -5.83 1.64 -13.24
N ALA A 338 -5.34 0.55 -13.82
CA ALA A 338 -5.09 -0.70 -13.11
C ALA A 338 -3.59 -0.89 -12.95
N ILE A 339 -3.14 -1.21 -11.75
CA ILE A 339 -1.73 -1.41 -11.45
C ILE A 339 -1.56 -2.80 -10.88
N VAL A 340 -0.70 -3.59 -11.55
CA VAL A 340 -0.35 -4.94 -11.13
C VAL A 340 1.02 -4.91 -10.46
N SER A 341 1.13 -5.45 -9.25
CA SER A 341 2.40 -5.50 -8.49
C SER A 341 2.65 -6.85 -7.83
N THR A 342 3.93 -7.23 -7.73
CA THR A 342 4.40 -8.40 -6.98
C THR A 342 5.89 -8.27 -6.65
N ILE A 343 6.44 -9.16 -5.83
CA ILE A 343 7.88 -9.25 -5.58
C ILE A 343 8.50 -10.17 -6.63
N ALA A 344 9.64 -9.79 -7.19
CA ALA A 344 10.38 -10.61 -8.15
C ALA A 344 10.94 -11.86 -7.45
N GLU A 345 10.69 -13.02 -8.04
CA GLU A 345 11.23 -14.31 -7.60
C GLU A 345 12.38 -14.79 -8.49
N GLY A 346 12.46 -14.30 -9.72
CA GLY A 346 13.53 -14.57 -10.67
C GLY A 346 14.44 -13.36 -10.92
N GLU A 347 15.50 -13.60 -11.70
CA GLU A 347 16.43 -12.55 -12.16
C GLU A 347 16.10 -12.03 -13.58
N ALA A 348 15.19 -12.71 -14.28
CA ALA A 348 14.83 -12.42 -15.67
C ALA A 348 13.35 -12.74 -15.93
N ASN A 349 12.85 -12.30 -17.09
CA ASN A 349 11.47 -12.54 -17.54
C ASN A 349 10.37 -12.04 -16.57
N HIS A 350 10.63 -10.94 -15.87
CA HIS A 350 9.69 -10.33 -14.92
C HIS A 350 8.27 -10.05 -15.47
N HIS A 351 8.13 -9.92 -16.79
CA HIS A 351 6.83 -9.76 -17.44
C HIS A 351 5.96 -11.03 -17.33
N LEU A 352 6.57 -12.22 -17.23
CA LEU A 352 5.88 -13.48 -17.01
C LEU A 352 5.36 -13.59 -15.57
N GLU A 353 6.08 -13.03 -14.60
CA GLU A 353 5.66 -13.02 -13.19
C GLU A 353 4.42 -12.14 -12.96
N LEU A 354 4.27 -11.06 -13.73
CA LEU A 354 3.08 -10.21 -13.70
C LEU A 354 1.93 -10.74 -14.58
N LYS A 355 2.20 -11.73 -15.45
CA LYS A 355 1.24 -12.24 -16.42
C LYS A 355 -0.08 -12.69 -15.79
N PRO A 356 -0.11 -13.43 -14.66
CA PRO A 356 -1.37 -13.85 -14.06
C PRO A 356 -2.26 -12.66 -13.67
N GLY A 357 -1.67 -11.54 -13.23
CA GLY A 357 -2.42 -10.32 -12.94
C GLY A 357 -2.83 -9.56 -14.19
N LEU A 358 -1.94 -9.48 -15.20
CA LEU A 358 -2.22 -8.80 -16.48
C LEU A 358 -3.34 -9.48 -17.27
N ASP A 359 -3.45 -10.81 -17.19
CA ASP A 359 -4.48 -11.59 -17.88
C ASP A 359 -5.91 -11.24 -17.41
N HIS A 360 -6.08 -10.67 -16.21
CA HIS A 360 -7.38 -10.19 -15.73
C HIS A 360 -7.80 -8.85 -16.32
N LEU A 361 -6.86 -8.05 -16.83
CA LEU A 361 -7.13 -6.67 -17.21
C LEU A 361 -7.86 -6.55 -18.55
N GLY A 362 -8.05 -7.64 -19.29
CA GLY A 362 -8.64 -7.62 -20.62
C GLY A 362 -7.82 -6.81 -21.63
N LYS A 363 -8.46 -5.94 -22.40
CA LYS A 363 -7.78 -5.15 -23.43
C LYS A 363 -7.11 -3.93 -22.80
N ILE A 364 -5.78 -3.96 -22.74
CA ILE A 364 -4.98 -2.85 -22.23
C ILE A 364 -4.74 -1.80 -23.34
N GLU A 365 -5.10 -0.54 -23.07
CA GLU A 365 -4.90 0.58 -24.01
C GLU A 365 -3.47 1.12 -23.99
N GLU A 366 -2.79 1.05 -22.84
CA GLU A 366 -1.38 1.38 -22.68
C GLU A 366 -0.82 0.70 -21.42
N MET A 367 0.45 0.28 -21.47
CA MET A 367 1.10 -0.41 -20.34
C MET A 367 2.49 0.13 -20.05
N PHE A 368 2.68 0.75 -18.89
CA PHE A 368 3.97 1.22 -18.42
C PHE A 368 4.58 0.21 -17.45
N MET A 369 5.53 -0.56 -17.95
CA MET A 369 6.34 -1.49 -17.15
C MET A 369 7.80 -1.04 -17.18
N GLY A 370 8.39 -0.88 -16.00
CA GLY A 370 9.79 -0.51 -15.82
C GLY A 370 10.68 -1.70 -15.49
N PRO A 371 11.99 -1.45 -15.33
CA PRO A 371 12.86 -2.43 -14.68
C PRO A 371 12.39 -2.71 -13.25
N PRO A 372 12.74 -3.87 -12.67
CA PRO A 372 12.50 -4.17 -11.27
C PRO A 372 13.04 -3.06 -10.37
N ILE A 373 12.25 -2.67 -9.37
CA ILE A 373 12.58 -1.57 -8.47
C ILE A 373 13.20 -2.18 -7.20
N PRO A 374 14.47 -1.89 -6.86
CA PRO A 374 15.06 -2.42 -5.64
C PRO A 374 14.33 -1.90 -4.39
N LEU A 375 14.01 -2.81 -3.49
CA LEU A 375 13.45 -2.52 -2.17
C LEU A 375 14.58 -2.46 -1.15
N TYR A 376 14.65 -1.37 -0.40
CA TYR A 376 15.71 -1.12 0.56
C TYR A 376 15.17 -1.16 1.99
N GLU A 377 16.00 -1.68 2.88
CA GLU A 377 15.82 -1.55 4.34
C GLU A 377 17.09 -0.99 4.98
N PRO A 378 16.97 -0.26 6.11
CA PRO A 378 18.13 0.18 6.88
C PRO A 378 18.98 -1.00 7.36
N LEU A 379 20.29 -0.80 7.42
CA LEU A 379 21.21 -1.77 8.04
C LEU A 379 21.09 -1.79 9.57
N GLU A 380 20.78 -0.64 10.17
CA GLU A 380 20.78 -0.39 11.62
C GLU A 380 19.55 0.42 12.04
N ASP A 381 19.24 0.45 13.33
CA ASP A 381 18.05 1.14 13.87
C ASP A 381 18.19 2.68 13.93
N GLY A 382 19.37 3.22 13.66
CA GLY A 382 19.66 4.66 13.63
C GLY A 382 19.97 5.29 15.00
N LYS A 383 19.96 4.53 16.11
CA LYS A 383 20.24 5.09 17.44
C LYS A 383 21.72 5.45 17.67
N SER A 384 22.62 4.80 16.92
CA SER A 384 24.07 5.02 17.05
C SER A 384 24.50 6.37 16.46
N ASP A 385 23.90 6.77 15.33
CA ASP A 385 24.27 7.94 14.54
C ASP A 385 23.17 9.01 14.43
N ASN A 386 21.98 8.74 14.99
CA ASN A 386 20.76 9.55 14.92
C ASN A 386 20.24 9.76 13.48
N ILE A 387 20.45 8.78 12.59
CA ILE A 387 19.89 8.77 11.23
C ILE A 387 18.89 7.62 11.09
N TYR A 388 17.61 7.97 11.04
CA TYR A 388 16.50 7.03 11.00
C TYR A 388 15.99 6.90 9.57
N ILE A 389 16.33 5.79 8.92
CA ILE A 389 16.00 5.57 7.52
C ILE A 389 14.71 4.72 7.44
N SER A 390 13.79 5.13 6.56
CA SER A 390 12.57 4.37 6.26
C SER A 390 12.83 3.19 5.34
N LYS A 391 11.89 2.25 5.27
CA LYS A 391 11.89 1.18 4.27
C LYS A 391 11.35 1.68 2.94
N SER A 392 11.70 0.99 1.85
CA SER A 392 11.00 1.16 0.57
C SER A 392 9.56 0.66 0.67
N TYR A 393 8.63 1.29 -0.05
CA TYR A 393 7.26 0.77 -0.21
C TYR A 393 7.27 -0.62 -0.87
N ASP A 394 6.67 -1.60 -0.20
CA ASP A 394 6.56 -2.98 -0.68
C ASP A 394 5.50 -3.16 -1.79
N SER A 395 5.27 -4.41 -2.21
CA SER A 395 4.30 -4.77 -3.26
C SER A 395 2.83 -4.77 -2.84
N THR A 396 2.51 -4.65 -1.54
CA THR A 396 1.11 -4.70 -1.07
C THR A 396 0.27 -3.60 -1.71
N SER A 397 -1.04 -3.82 -1.79
CA SER A 397 -1.97 -2.81 -2.29
C SER A 397 -2.58 -1.95 -1.19
N HIS A 398 -2.04 -1.95 0.04
CA HIS A 398 -2.56 -1.19 1.19
C HIS A 398 -1.45 -0.59 2.06
N PHE A 399 -1.79 0.36 2.94
CA PHE A 399 -0.81 1.11 3.75
C PHE A 399 -0.38 0.49 5.08
N GLU A 400 -0.91 -0.66 5.50
CA GLU A 400 -0.61 -1.23 6.84
C GLU A 400 0.89 -1.39 7.10
N THR A 401 1.64 -2.02 6.18
CA THR A 401 3.10 -2.21 6.34
C THR A 401 3.87 -0.89 6.34
N THR A 402 3.38 0.12 5.63
CA THR A 402 3.94 1.48 5.66
C THR A 402 3.71 2.14 7.02
N THR A 403 2.53 1.91 7.61
CA THR A 403 2.19 2.50 8.91
C THR A 403 2.96 1.82 10.04
N ASP A 404 3.20 0.52 9.93
CA ASP A 404 4.13 -0.21 10.81
C ASP A 404 5.53 0.42 10.80
N ASP A 405 6.06 0.74 9.60
CA ASP A 405 7.36 1.41 9.47
C ASP A 405 7.36 2.83 10.07
N VAL A 406 6.28 3.59 9.90
CA VAL A 406 6.13 4.92 10.53
C VAL A 406 6.19 4.82 12.07
N ARG A 407 5.50 3.84 12.66
CA ARG A 407 5.52 3.61 14.12
C ARG A 407 6.89 3.18 14.62
N ASP A 408 7.54 2.27 13.89
CA ASP A 408 8.89 1.81 14.20
C ASP A 408 9.90 2.97 14.13
N ILE A 409 9.88 3.78 13.07
CA ILE A 409 10.72 4.98 12.96
C ILE A 409 10.44 5.94 14.12
N TYR A 410 9.18 6.20 14.45
CA TYR A 410 8.81 7.07 15.57
C TYR A 410 9.37 6.54 16.89
N GLU A 411 9.21 5.25 17.19
CA GLU A 411 9.70 4.62 18.41
C GLU A 411 11.23 4.64 18.49
N ARG A 412 11.93 4.36 17.38
CA ARG A 412 13.40 4.46 17.31
C ARG A 412 13.89 5.89 17.49
N CYS A 413 13.16 6.86 16.93
CA CYS A 413 13.50 8.27 16.96
C CYS A 413 13.24 8.90 18.34
N GLU A 414 12.06 8.70 18.92
CA GLU A 414 11.62 9.36 20.16
C GLU A 414 11.80 8.52 21.41
N GLY A 415 12.06 7.21 21.27
CA GLY A 415 12.29 6.31 22.40
C GLY A 415 11.01 5.86 23.13
N HIS A 416 9.84 6.14 22.56
CA HIS A 416 8.55 5.67 23.06
C HIS A 416 7.59 5.42 21.90
N LYS A 417 6.57 4.59 22.13
CA LYS A 417 5.55 4.27 21.12
C LYS A 417 4.75 5.51 20.73
N LEU A 418 4.40 5.61 19.45
CA LEU A 418 3.42 6.58 18.98
C LEU A 418 2.06 6.26 19.60
N VAL A 419 1.44 7.26 20.22
CA VAL A 419 0.08 7.18 20.78
C VAL A 419 -0.79 8.16 20.01
N VAL A 420 -1.78 7.64 19.30
CA VAL A 420 -2.75 8.45 18.57
C VAL A 420 -3.87 8.84 19.54
N GLU A 421 -3.83 10.07 20.03
CA GLU A 421 -4.85 10.62 20.94
C GLU A 421 -6.05 11.18 20.17
N GLY A 422 -7.22 11.25 20.83
CA GLY A 422 -8.38 11.96 20.28
C GLY A 422 -9.17 11.23 19.20
N LEU A 423 -9.07 9.89 19.12
CA LEU A 423 -9.93 9.10 18.23
C LEU A 423 -11.39 9.29 18.61
N LYS A 424 -12.15 9.97 17.75
CA LYS A 424 -13.61 9.93 17.82
C LYS A 424 -14.06 8.60 17.23
N GLU A 425 -14.68 7.76 18.05
CA GLU A 425 -15.31 6.54 17.53
C GLU A 425 -16.38 6.92 16.49
N GLY A 426 -16.26 6.37 15.28
CA GLY A 426 -17.30 6.46 14.25
C GLY A 426 -17.23 7.65 13.29
N GLU A 427 -16.09 8.35 13.16
CA GLU A 427 -15.98 9.42 12.14
C GLU A 427 -15.92 8.84 10.72
N THR A 428 -16.97 9.09 9.94
CA THR A 428 -17.14 8.69 8.54
C THR A 428 -16.34 9.63 7.64
N LEU A 429 -15.34 9.12 6.92
CA LEU A 429 -14.45 9.91 6.04
C LEU A 429 -14.92 9.97 4.58
N VAL A 430 -15.85 9.10 4.20
CA VAL A 430 -16.44 9.09 2.86
C VAL A 430 -17.71 9.96 2.91
N GLY A 431 -17.78 10.97 2.04
CA GLY A 431 -18.99 11.78 1.89
C GLY A 431 -20.16 10.93 1.37
N GLU A 432 -21.40 11.26 1.77
CA GLU A 432 -22.59 10.63 1.18
C GLU A 432 -22.60 10.88 -0.33
N ASP A 433 -22.68 9.82 -1.14
CA ASP A 433 -22.80 9.91 -2.60
C ASP A 433 -24.02 10.82 -2.93
N GLN A 434 -23.79 12.02 -3.49
CA GLN A 434 -24.83 12.83 -4.15
C GLN A 434 -25.00 12.43 -5.61
#